data_AF-A0A7S2PWY0-F1
#
_entry.id   AF-A0A7S2PWY0-F1
#
_cell.length_a   1.000
_cell.length_b   1.000
_cell.length_c   1.000
_cell.angle_alpha   90.00
_cell.angle_beta   90.00
_cell.angle_gamma   90.00
#
_symmetry.space_group_name_H-M   'P 1'
#
loop_
_entity.id
_entity.type
_entity.pdbx_description
1 polymer ?
#
loop_
_entity_poly.entity_id
_entity_poly.type
_entity_poly.pdbx_seq_one_letter_code
_entity_poly.pdbx_strand_id
1 'polypeptide(L)'
;EDMNLHVFEQLRPRLLEYWDRYESFRPPDSDRVPARQAWLLMKELGVIPRQVEEREAMERDFRSFSEANGNQMSFAALTEFVVVQRKEHTRRNLDNIAQCFRTYERGRVDSLSLAEASHALGSLGCAPTTREEQERIRKLYSEADPWAKGRIDRRQFQALWSRVEEELTMLQYEAGLHVGILAGFSEAEVRRLWQAFGGPEQDELIRSMGLAASRSAGPDGEEQAAEPMSPAFSAAEALQMSSGNLRFVDVMGMLSPPAHEAGAEELRPRAVARMWTAWDLRRALLIMRLPKPFVQSLSTFQELARTVVEYFGMGDRGTLE
;
A
#
# COMPACT_ATOMS: atom_id res chain seq x y z
N GLU A 1 -24.59 -5.50 -9.39
CA GLU A 1 -23.90 -6.47 -10.27
C GLU A 1 -23.49 -7.64 -9.41
N ASP A 2 -23.91 -8.85 -9.78
CA ASP A 2 -23.55 -10.06 -9.04
C ASP A 2 -22.11 -10.44 -9.37
N MET A 3 -21.29 -10.65 -8.34
CA MET A 3 -19.91 -11.10 -8.50
C MET A 3 -19.89 -12.57 -8.95
N ASN A 4 -19.07 -12.87 -9.95
CA ASN A 4 -18.88 -14.24 -10.43
C ASN A 4 -18.40 -15.16 -9.29
N LEU A 5 -19.03 -16.33 -9.13
CA LEU A 5 -18.71 -17.31 -8.08
C LEU A 5 -17.22 -17.70 -8.08
N HIS A 6 -16.61 -17.83 -9.27
CA HIS A 6 -15.19 -18.14 -9.41
C HIS A 6 -14.30 -17.00 -8.87
N VAL A 7 -14.69 -15.74 -9.12
CA VAL A 7 -13.98 -14.56 -8.57
C VAL A 7 -14.12 -14.53 -7.06
N PHE A 8 -15.33 -14.79 -6.55
CA PHE A 8 -15.59 -14.86 -5.11
C PHE A 8 -14.71 -15.91 -4.43
N GLU A 9 -14.62 -17.13 -4.95
CA GLU A 9 -13.80 -18.20 -4.36
C GLU A 9 -12.31 -17.84 -4.29
N GLN A 10 -11.77 -17.20 -5.33
CA GLN A 10 -10.37 -16.81 -5.36
C GLN A 10 -10.06 -15.63 -4.44
N LEU A 11 -11.01 -14.72 -4.23
CA LEU A 11 -10.82 -13.53 -3.39
C LEU A 11 -11.32 -13.72 -1.96
N ARG A 12 -12.07 -14.80 -1.68
CA ARG A 12 -12.75 -15.05 -0.40
C ARG A 12 -11.91 -14.72 0.84
N PRO A 13 -10.62 -15.10 0.95
CA PRO A 13 -9.83 -14.84 2.15
C PRO A 13 -9.65 -13.34 2.45
N ARG A 14 -9.68 -12.48 1.43
CA ARG A 14 -9.44 -11.03 1.54
C ARG A 14 -10.59 -10.19 1.02
N LEU A 15 -11.74 -10.78 0.72
CA LEU A 15 -12.83 -10.07 0.08
C LEU A 15 -13.31 -8.87 0.90
N LEU A 16 -13.38 -9.02 2.24
CA LEU A 16 -13.74 -7.92 3.13
C LEU A 16 -12.71 -6.80 3.11
N GLU A 17 -11.43 -7.14 3.05
CA GLU A 17 -10.35 -6.16 2.96
C GLU A 17 -10.38 -5.39 1.63
N TYR A 18 -10.71 -6.08 0.54
CA TYR A 18 -10.94 -5.49 -0.78
C TYR A 18 -12.14 -4.55 -0.74
N TRP A 19 -13.24 -4.98 -0.14
CA TRP A 19 -14.46 -4.18 -0.01
C TRP A 19 -14.22 -2.93 0.84
N ASP A 20 -13.56 -3.07 1.99
CA ASP A 20 -13.27 -1.97 2.90
C ASP A 20 -12.40 -0.90 2.23
N ARG A 21 -11.39 -1.31 1.43
CA ARG A 21 -10.60 -0.37 0.61
C ARG A 21 -11.41 0.21 -0.55
N TYR A 22 -12.25 -0.59 -1.19
CA TYR A 22 -13.11 -0.08 -2.26
C TYR A 22 -14.02 1.05 -1.78
N GLU A 23 -14.67 0.85 -0.64
CA GLU A 23 -15.53 1.85 -0.01
C GLU A 23 -14.76 3.10 0.41
N SER A 24 -13.48 3.00 0.80
CA SER A 24 -12.68 4.19 1.16
C SER A 24 -12.31 5.06 -0.03
N PHE A 25 -12.21 4.47 -1.23
CA PHE A 25 -11.97 5.20 -2.47
C PHE A 25 -13.25 5.65 -3.16
N ARG A 26 -14.42 5.12 -2.77
CA ARG A 26 -15.69 5.44 -3.41
C ARG A 26 -16.17 6.84 -3.00
N PRO A 27 -16.44 7.75 -3.96
CA PRO A 27 -17.11 9.01 -3.66
C PRO A 27 -18.46 8.80 -2.97
N PRO A 28 -18.88 9.68 -2.05
CA PRO A 28 -20.13 9.51 -1.30
C PRO A 28 -21.39 9.58 -2.18
N ASP A 29 -21.27 10.23 -3.34
CA ASP A 29 -22.32 10.43 -4.33
C ASP A 29 -22.25 9.44 -5.50
N SER A 30 -21.36 8.44 -5.44
CA SER A 30 -21.21 7.43 -6.49
C SER A 30 -21.27 6.01 -5.92
N ASP A 31 -21.82 5.09 -6.71
CA ASP A 31 -21.75 3.65 -6.46
C ASP A 31 -20.45 3.04 -7.02
N ARG A 32 -19.62 3.82 -7.73
CA ARG A 32 -18.42 3.38 -8.45
C ARG A 32 -17.19 4.20 -8.09
N VAL A 33 -16.03 3.61 -8.31
CA VAL A 33 -14.73 4.28 -8.10
C VAL A 33 -14.19 4.73 -9.46
N PRO A 34 -13.84 6.03 -9.65
CA PRO A 34 -13.16 6.52 -10.85
C PRO A 34 -11.90 5.71 -11.20
N ALA A 35 -11.63 5.50 -12.49
CA ALA A 35 -10.51 4.65 -12.95
C ALA A 35 -9.15 5.00 -12.31
N ARG A 36 -8.82 6.30 -12.16
CA ARG A 36 -7.59 6.74 -11.49
C ARG A 36 -7.50 6.29 -10.03
N GLN A 37 -8.62 6.33 -9.30
CA GLN A 37 -8.70 5.90 -7.91
C GLN A 37 -8.70 4.38 -7.79
N ALA A 38 -9.33 3.67 -8.74
CA ALA A 38 -9.29 2.21 -8.81
C ALA A 38 -7.86 1.70 -9.07
N TRP A 39 -7.09 2.36 -9.94
CA TRP A 39 -5.67 2.03 -10.14
C TRP A 39 -4.84 2.21 -8.86
N LEU A 40 -5.08 3.31 -8.13
CA LEU A 40 -4.46 3.53 -6.83
C LEU A 40 -4.80 2.44 -5.82
N LEU A 41 -6.08 2.11 -5.71
CA LEU A 41 -6.55 1.03 -4.85
C LEU A 41 -5.83 -0.28 -5.18
N MET A 42 -5.66 -0.61 -6.47
CA MET A 42 -4.91 -1.80 -6.87
C MET A 42 -3.43 -1.75 -6.48
N LYS A 43 -2.81 -0.57 -6.51
CA LYS A 43 -1.46 -0.36 -5.93
C LYS A 43 -1.47 -0.63 -4.43
N GLU A 44 -2.44 -0.11 -3.68
CA GLU A 44 -2.54 -0.35 -2.22
C GLU A 44 -2.76 -1.82 -1.87
N LEU A 45 -3.47 -2.56 -2.73
CA LEU A 45 -3.68 -4.00 -2.55
C LEU A 45 -2.44 -4.85 -2.91
N GLY A 46 -1.39 -4.23 -3.44
CA GLY A 46 -0.18 -4.90 -3.89
C GLY A 46 -0.35 -5.69 -5.18
N VAL A 47 -1.42 -5.47 -5.95
CA VAL A 47 -1.71 -6.23 -7.18
C VAL A 47 -0.86 -5.78 -8.36
N ILE A 48 -0.34 -4.55 -8.32
CA ILE A 48 0.46 -3.99 -9.41
C ILE A 48 1.88 -4.61 -9.39
N PRO A 49 2.32 -5.22 -10.51
CA PRO A 49 3.66 -5.83 -10.60
C PRO A 49 4.78 -4.83 -10.33
N ARG A 50 5.90 -5.35 -9.84
CA ARG A 50 7.12 -4.57 -9.59
C ARG A 50 7.90 -4.30 -10.87
N GLN A 51 7.90 -5.24 -11.81
CA GLN A 51 8.61 -5.11 -13.09
C GLN A 51 7.94 -4.05 -13.96
N VAL A 52 8.74 -3.14 -14.50
CA VAL A 52 8.24 -1.98 -15.25
C VAL A 52 7.44 -2.42 -16.47
N GLU A 53 7.94 -3.40 -17.22
CA GLU A 53 7.33 -3.90 -18.44
C GLU A 53 5.99 -4.59 -18.17
N GLU A 54 5.90 -5.38 -17.10
CA GLU A 54 4.66 -6.04 -16.68
C GLU A 54 3.63 -5.02 -16.18
N ARG A 55 4.08 -4.01 -15.44
CA ARG A 55 3.25 -2.92 -14.97
C ARG A 55 2.68 -2.09 -16.13
N GLU A 56 3.50 -1.73 -17.11
CA GLU A 56 3.05 -0.99 -18.30
C GLU A 56 2.07 -1.80 -19.16
N ALA A 57 2.27 -3.12 -19.27
CA ALA A 57 1.31 -4.00 -19.92
C ALA A 57 -0.03 -4.00 -19.17
N MET A 58 0.01 -4.16 -17.85
CA MET A 58 -1.19 -4.15 -17.01
C MET A 58 -1.90 -2.79 -17.00
N GLU A 59 -1.16 -1.68 -17.06
CA GLU A 59 -1.74 -0.34 -17.13
C GLU A 59 -2.49 -0.12 -18.46
N ARG A 60 -1.94 -0.62 -19.57
CA ARG A 60 -2.64 -0.60 -20.87
C ARG A 60 -3.92 -1.43 -20.82
N ASP A 61 -3.86 -2.65 -20.28
CA ASP A 61 -5.02 -3.51 -20.10
C ASP A 61 -6.08 -2.83 -19.22
N PHE A 62 -5.65 -2.19 -18.12
CA PHE A 62 -6.52 -1.48 -17.19
C PHE A 62 -7.20 -0.29 -17.87
N ARG A 63 -6.47 0.49 -18.67
CA ARG A 63 -7.02 1.64 -19.39
C ARG A 63 -8.14 1.19 -20.33
N SER A 64 -7.88 0.21 -21.19
CA SER A 64 -8.88 -0.34 -22.11
C SER A 64 -10.08 -0.95 -21.37
N PHE A 65 -9.84 -1.68 -20.27
CA PHE A 65 -10.90 -2.24 -19.44
C PHE A 65 -11.75 -1.14 -18.79
N SER A 66 -11.11 -0.08 -18.27
CA SER A 66 -11.80 1.02 -17.62
C SER A 66 -12.62 1.85 -18.61
N GLU A 67 -12.12 2.09 -19.83
CA GLU A 67 -12.84 2.79 -20.90
C GLU A 67 -14.12 2.04 -21.29
N ALA A 68 -14.04 0.70 -21.40
CA ALA A 68 -15.21 -0.16 -21.63
C ALA A 68 -16.24 -0.10 -20.50
N ASN A 69 -15.82 0.28 -19.28
CA ASN A 69 -16.67 0.46 -18.11
C ASN A 69 -17.02 1.95 -17.85
N GLY A 70 -16.82 2.84 -18.83
CA GLY A 70 -17.16 4.26 -18.70
C GLY A 70 -16.22 5.05 -17.77
N ASN A 71 -14.97 4.62 -17.66
CA ASN A 71 -13.93 5.20 -16.78
C ASN A 71 -14.28 5.17 -15.28
N GLN A 72 -15.20 4.29 -14.89
CA GLN A 72 -15.59 4.06 -13.51
C GLN A 72 -15.73 2.56 -13.25
N MET A 73 -15.29 2.12 -12.08
CA MET A 73 -15.17 0.70 -11.74
C MET A 73 -16.13 0.36 -10.62
N SER A 74 -17.06 -0.58 -10.87
CA SER A 74 -17.80 -1.24 -9.80
C SER A 74 -16.86 -2.17 -9.02
N PHE A 75 -17.26 -2.58 -7.82
CA PHE A 75 -16.49 -3.56 -7.05
C PHE A 75 -16.36 -4.90 -7.80
N ALA A 76 -17.42 -5.32 -8.50
CA ALA A 76 -17.44 -6.55 -9.30
C ALA A 76 -16.45 -6.45 -10.47
N ALA A 77 -16.45 -5.33 -11.22
CA ALA A 77 -15.54 -5.11 -12.34
C ALA A 77 -14.07 -5.05 -11.88
N LEU A 78 -13.80 -4.39 -10.75
CA LEU A 78 -12.45 -4.30 -10.17
C LEU A 78 -11.93 -5.68 -9.75
N THR A 79 -12.74 -6.45 -9.05
CA THR A 79 -12.36 -7.78 -8.55
C THR A 79 -12.17 -8.78 -9.68
N GLU A 80 -12.98 -8.71 -10.73
CA GLU A 80 -12.78 -9.48 -11.96
C GLU A 80 -11.45 -9.14 -12.63
N PHE A 81 -11.15 -7.85 -12.82
CA PHE A 81 -9.89 -7.41 -13.41
C PHE A 81 -8.68 -7.90 -12.59
N VAL A 82 -8.73 -7.79 -11.26
CA VAL A 82 -7.66 -8.31 -10.37
C VAL A 82 -7.44 -9.81 -10.58
N VAL A 83 -8.51 -10.61 -10.64
CA VAL A 83 -8.40 -12.06 -10.83
C VAL A 83 -7.79 -12.41 -12.19
N VAL A 84 -8.19 -11.70 -13.25
CA VAL A 84 -7.60 -11.88 -14.59
C VAL A 84 -6.11 -11.56 -14.57
N GLN A 85 -5.73 -10.42 -13.99
CA GLN A 85 -4.33 -9.99 -13.98
C GLN A 85 -3.44 -10.89 -13.12
N ARG A 86 -3.95 -11.45 -12.00
CA ARG A 86 -3.23 -12.48 -11.23
C ARG A 86 -2.92 -13.73 -12.04
N LYS A 87 -3.89 -14.20 -12.83
CA LYS A 87 -3.70 -15.36 -13.71
C LYS A 87 -2.66 -15.06 -14.76
N GLU A 88 -2.72 -13.90 -15.39
CA GLU A 88 -1.74 -13.50 -16.40
C GLU A 88 -0.34 -13.32 -15.80
N HIS A 89 -0.23 -12.71 -14.63
CA HIS A 89 1.02 -12.56 -13.89
C HIS A 89 1.66 -13.91 -13.56
N THR A 90 0.87 -14.84 -13.02
CA THR A 90 1.30 -16.21 -12.74
C THR A 90 1.70 -16.95 -14.01
N ARG A 91 0.96 -16.74 -15.11
CA ARG A 91 1.25 -17.38 -16.41
C ARG A 91 2.56 -16.89 -17.00
N ARG A 92 2.84 -15.59 -16.96
CA ARG A 92 4.11 -15.00 -17.43
C ARG A 92 5.31 -15.53 -16.64
N ASN A 93 5.14 -15.74 -15.34
CA ASN A 93 6.20 -16.20 -14.45
C ASN A 93 6.23 -17.72 -14.25
N LEU A 94 5.39 -18.49 -14.97
CA LEU A 94 5.19 -19.92 -14.73
C LEU A 94 6.49 -20.73 -14.86
N ASP A 95 7.31 -20.41 -15.86
CA ASP A 95 8.57 -21.12 -16.10
C ASP A 95 9.60 -20.84 -15.01
N ASN A 96 9.71 -19.58 -14.58
CA ASN A 96 10.58 -19.15 -13.48
C ASN A 96 10.16 -19.84 -12.17
N ILE A 97 8.87 -19.82 -11.85
CA ILE A 97 8.31 -20.47 -10.66
C ILE A 97 8.56 -21.97 -10.71
N ALA A 98 8.33 -22.62 -11.87
CA ALA A 98 8.52 -24.04 -12.04
C ALA A 98 10.00 -24.46 -11.96
N GLN A 99 10.90 -23.66 -12.51
CA GLN A 99 12.34 -23.88 -12.40
C GLN A 99 12.81 -23.73 -10.96
N CYS A 100 12.33 -22.69 -10.24
CA CYS A 100 12.65 -22.49 -8.84
C CYS A 100 12.15 -23.66 -7.99
N PHE A 101 10.90 -24.08 -8.19
CA PHE A 101 10.33 -25.25 -7.50
C PHE A 101 11.19 -26.50 -7.68
N ARG A 102 11.57 -26.84 -8.92
CA ARG A 102 12.41 -28.01 -9.21
C ARG A 102 13.81 -27.91 -8.61
N THR A 103 14.37 -26.71 -8.50
CA THR A 103 15.69 -26.49 -7.92
C THR A 103 15.72 -26.83 -6.42
N TYR A 104 14.63 -26.51 -5.72
CA TYR A 104 14.54 -26.69 -4.27
C TYR A 104 13.86 -27.98 -3.83
N GLU A 105 13.20 -28.69 -4.73
CA GLU A 105 12.57 -29.97 -4.44
C GLU A 105 13.62 -31.07 -4.21
N ARG A 106 14.08 -31.22 -2.97
CA ARG A 106 15.01 -32.28 -2.58
C ARG A 106 14.19 -33.51 -2.20
N GLY A 107 14.05 -34.44 -3.14
CA GLY A 107 13.51 -35.77 -2.83
C GLY A 107 12.52 -36.37 -3.83
N ARG A 108 12.23 -35.71 -4.96
CA ARG A 108 11.33 -36.24 -6.02
C ARG A 108 9.96 -36.68 -5.48
N VAL A 109 9.34 -35.84 -4.65
CA VAL A 109 7.99 -36.09 -4.08
C VAL A 109 6.97 -35.09 -4.64
N ASP A 110 7.32 -34.37 -5.71
CA ASP A 110 6.53 -33.31 -6.35
C ASP A 110 6.00 -32.26 -5.34
N SER A 111 6.72 -32.07 -4.23
CA SER A 111 6.33 -31.20 -3.11
C SER A 111 7.51 -30.64 -2.35
N LEU A 112 7.38 -29.39 -1.90
CA LEU A 112 8.35 -28.69 -1.06
C LEU A 112 7.92 -28.72 0.40
N SER A 113 8.86 -28.93 1.30
CA SER A 113 8.69 -28.54 2.70
C SER A 113 8.55 -27.01 2.83
N LEU A 114 7.97 -26.52 3.93
CA LEU A 114 7.85 -25.07 4.16
C LEU A 114 9.21 -24.35 4.18
N ALA A 115 10.27 -25.01 4.65
CA ALA A 115 11.62 -24.46 4.63
C ALA A 115 12.16 -24.33 3.19
N GLU A 116 11.97 -25.36 2.35
CA GLU A 116 12.35 -25.31 0.93
C GLU A 116 11.55 -24.26 0.17
N ALA A 117 10.24 -24.16 0.44
CA ALA A 117 9.39 -23.13 -0.12
C ALA A 117 9.89 -21.72 0.24
N SER A 118 10.33 -21.50 1.48
CA SER A 118 10.91 -20.22 1.90
C SER A 118 12.20 -19.86 1.16
N HIS A 119 13.08 -20.83 0.94
CA HIS A 119 14.28 -20.60 0.13
C HIS A 119 13.93 -20.34 -1.34
N ALA A 120 12.98 -21.09 -1.89
CA ALA A 120 12.51 -20.91 -3.26
C ALA A 120 11.88 -19.53 -3.49
N LEU A 121 11.06 -19.05 -2.55
CA LEU A 121 10.52 -17.69 -2.59
C LEU A 121 11.63 -16.63 -2.51
N GLY A 122 12.65 -16.86 -1.68
CA GLY A 122 13.81 -15.97 -1.62
C GLY A 122 14.54 -15.85 -2.97
N SER A 123 14.71 -16.95 -3.70
CA SER A 123 15.28 -16.94 -5.06
C SER A 123 14.39 -16.25 -6.10
N LEU A 124 13.09 -16.13 -5.84
CA LEU A 124 12.15 -15.35 -6.65
C LEU A 124 12.04 -13.89 -6.20
N GLY A 125 12.95 -13.40 -5.35
CA GLY A 125 12.95 -12.02 -4.85
C GLY A 125 11.87 -11.74 -3.79
N CYS A 126 11.28 -12.78 -3.22
CA CYS A 126 10.20 -12.70 -2.24
C CYS A 126 10.69 -12.99 -0.81
N ALA A 127 11.96 -12.67 -0.50
CA ALA A 127 12.50 -12.82 0.85
C ALA A 127 12.00 -11.68 1.76
N PRO A 128 11.36 -11.99 2.91
CA PRO A 128 11.03 -10.96 3.89
C PRO A 128 12.31 -10.40 4.53
N THR A 129 12.36 -9.08 4.63
CA THR A 129 13.47 -8.30 5.20
C THR A 129 13.13 -7.73 6.57
N THR A 130 11.85 -7.54 6.89
CA THR A 130 11.40 -7.01 8.19
C THR A 130 10.66 -8.05 9.02
N ARG A 131 10.59 -7.84 10.34
CA ARG A 131 9.82 -8.70 11.26
C ARG A 131 8.33 -8.73 10.90
N GLU A 132 7.79 -7.61 10.44
CA GLU A 132 6.39 -7.52 10.03
C GLU A 132 6.11 -8.34 8.76
N GLU A 133 7.00 -8.24 7.76
CA GLU A 133 6.94 -9.07 6.55
C GLU A 133 7.01 -10.57 6.89
N GLN A 134 7.92 -10.96 7.79
CA GLN A 134 8.02 -12.36 8.23
C GLN A 134 6.73 -12.87 8.89
N GLU A 135 6.07 -12.05 9.72
CA GLU A 135 4.84 -12.44 10.41
C GLU A 135 3.65 -12.53 9.46
N ARG A 136 3.51 -11.60 8.51
CA ARG A 136 2.46 -11.61 7.49
C ARG A 136 2.62 -12.82 6.56
N ILE A 137 3.84 -13.08 6.09
CA ILE A 137 4.13 -14.24 5.23
C ILE A 137 3.93 -15.56 5.98
N ARG A 138 4.23 -15.63 7.28
CA ARG A 138 3.96 -16.83 8.11
C ARG A 138 2.49 -17.25 8.05
N LYS A 139 1.55 -16.30 8.01
CA LYS A 139 0.12 -16.58 7.86
C LYS A 139 -0.18 -17.18 6.48
N LEU A 140 0.44 -16.66 5.42
CA LEU A 140 0.28 -17.19 4.06
C LEU A 140 0.78 -18.63 3.92
N TYR A 141 1.85 -19.03 4.61
CA TYR A 141 2.26 -20.43 4.65
C TYR A 141 1.19 -21.34 5.27
N SER A 142 0.53 -20.86 6.32
CA SER A 142 -0.54 -21.61 7.00
C SER A 142 -1.77 -21.76 6.10
N GLU A 143 -2.07 -20.75 5.28
CA GLU A 143 -3.13 -20.79 4.26
C GLU A 143 -2.77 -21.74 3.10
N ALA A 144 -1.50 -21.79 2.71
CA ALA A 144 -1.02 -22.67 1.63
C ALA A 144 -1.00 -24.15 2.04
N ASP A 145 -0.82 -24.47 3.33
CA ASP A 145 -0.88 -25.81 3.90
C ASP A 145 -2.05 -25.95 4.90
N PRO A 146 -3.32 -25.94 4.42
CA PRO A 146 -4.48 -25.93 5.30
C PRO A 146 -4.64 -27.21 6.13
N TRP A 147 -3.96 -28.29 5.74
CA TRP A 147 -3.98 -29.56 6.45
C TRP A 147 -2.74 -29.78 7.34
N ALA A 148 -1.88 -28.77 7.48
CA ALA A 148 -0.65 -28.84 8.28
C ALA A 148 0.21 -30.09 7.99
N LYS A 149 0.30 -30.47 6.70
CA LYS A 149 1.12 -31.61 6.25
C LYS A 149 2.62 -31.29 6.29
N GLY A 150 2.98 -30.01 6.46
CA GLY A 150 4.34 -29.49 6.41
C GLY A 150 4.92 -29.43 5.00
N ARG A 151 4.11 -29.70 3.96
CA ARG A 151 4.53 -29.74 2.55
C ARG A 151 3.48 -29.12 1.65
N ILE A 152 3.94 -28.47 0.59
CA ILE A 152 3.10 -27.87 -0.45
C ILE A 152 3.48 -28.37 -1.83
N ASP A 153 2.49 -28.67 -2.66
CA ASP A 153 2.68 -29.06 -4.06
C ASP A 153 2.98 -27.84 -4.95
N ARG A 154 3.21 -28.10 -6.25
CA ARG A 154 3.51 -27.04 -7.23
C ARG A 154 2.40 -26.00 -7.37
N ARG A 155 1.12 -26.41 -7.30
CA ARG A 155 -0.02 -25.47 -7.43
C ARG A 155 -0.14 -24.60 -6.19
N GLN A 156 0.01 -25.20 -5.01
CA GLN A 156 0.05 -24.49 -3.73
C GLN A 156 1.23 -23.51 -3.69
N PHE A 157 2.40 -23.89 -4.18
CA PHE A 157 3.56 -23.00 -4.26
C PHE A 157 3.34 -21.82 -5.22
N GLN A 158 2.72 -22.04 -6.38
CA GLN A 158 2.37 -20.96 -7.32
C GLN A 158 1.41 -19.95 -6.68
N ALA A 159 0.36 -20.44 -6.02
CA ALA A 159 -0.58 -19.58 -5.30
C ALA A 159 0.12 -18.83 -4.16
N LEU A 160 0.96 -19.52 -3.39
CA LEU A 160 1.73 -18.91 -2.31
C LEU A 160 2.66 -17.80 -2.83
N TRP A 161 3.40 -18.02 -3.92
CA TRP A 161 4.29 -17.02 -4.50
C TRP A 161 3.53 -15.74 -4.88
N SER A 162 2.44 -15.87 -5.63
CA SER A 162 1.62 -14.71 -6.04
C SER A 162 1.12 -13.94 -4.82
N ARG A 163 0.69 -14.64 -3.77
CA ARG A 163 0.17 -14.01 -2.55
C ARG A 163 1.26 -13.33 -1.72
N VAL A 164 2.45 -13.93 -1.65
CA VAL A 164 3.59 -13.35 -0.94
C VAL A 164 4.09 -12.09 -1.63
N GLU A 165 4.18 -12.09 -2.96
CA GLU A 165 4.60 -10.92 -3.71
C GLU A 165 3.65 -9.73 -3.51
N GLU A 166 2.34 -9.99 -3.56
CA GLU A 166 1.32 -8.98 -3.28
C GLU A 166 1.41 -8.44 -1.85
N GLU A 167 1.55 -9.34 -0.86
CA GLU A 167 1.61 -8.95 0.54
C GLU A 167 2.87 -8.12 0.83
N LEU A 168 4.02 -8.48 0.25
CA LEU A 168 5.25 -7.69 0.37
C LEU A 168 5.10 -6.32 -0.29
N THR A 169 4.45 -6.24 -1.45
CA THR A 169 4.23 -4.97 -2.16
C THR A 169 3.26 -4.06 -1.37
N MET A 170 2.21 -4.63 -0.79
CA MET A 170 1.32 -3.92 0.11
C MET A 170 2.04 -3.42 1.37
N LEU A 171 2.89 -4.23 1.99
CA LEU A 171 3.65 -3.81 3.18
C LEU A 171 4.64 -2.69 2.86
N GLN A 172 5.27 -2.72 1.69
CA GLN A 172 6.12 -1.62 1.21
C GLN A 172 5.31 -0.34 1.00
N TYR A 173 4.10 -0.46 0.48
CA TYR A 173 3.17 0.67 0.37
C TYR A 173 2.80 1.23 1.75
N GLU A 174 2.36 0.38 2.69
CA GLU A 174 1.99 0.77 4.06
C GLU A 174 3.17 1.43 4.79
N ALA A 175 4.38 0.90 4.65
CA ALA A 175 5.59 1.47 5.22
C ALA A 175 5.92 2.83 4.60
N GLY A 176 5.84 2.95 3.26
CA GLY A 176 6.05 4.22 2.56
C GLY A 176 5.04 5.30 2.98
N LEU A 177 3.77 4.90 3.13
CA LEU A 177 2.72 5.78 3.63
C LEU A 177 3.03 6.26 5.06
N HIS A 178 3.38 5.35 5.95
CA HIS A 178 3.71 5.67 7.34
C HIS A 178 4.93 6.60 7.45
N VAL A 179 6.00 6.34 6.71
CA VAL A 179 7.18 7.22 6.68
C VAL A 179 6.83 8.60 6.13
N GLY A 180 6.00 8.67 5.09
CA GLY A 180 5.52 9.95 4.57
C GLY A 180 4.71 10.75 5.59
N ILE A 181 3.84 10.07 6.32
CA ILE A 181 3.06 10.69 7.40
C ILE A 181 3.99 11.23 8.49
N LEU A 182 4.99 10.44 8.91
CA LEU A 182 5.98 10.87 9.91
C LEU A 182 6.86 12.03 9.43
N ALA A 183 7.10 12.13 8.13
CA ALA A 183 7.79 13.25 7.50
C ALA A 183 6.91 14.52 7.37
N GLY A 184 5.63 14.45 7.78
CA GLY A 184 4.71 15.58 7.80
C GLY A 184 3.82 15.71 6.55
N PHE A 185 3.87 14.76 5.62
CA PHE A 185 3.00 14.76 4.44
C PHE A 185 1.65 14.14 4.76
N SER A 186 0.55 14.80 4.38
CA SER A 186 -0.77 14.19 4.45
C SER A 186 -0.85 12.90 3.62
N GLU A 187 -1.73 11.98 3.99
CA GLU A 187 -1.97 10.74 3.23
C GLU A 187 -2.29 11.02 1.75
N ALA A 188 -3.04 12.08 1.46
CA ALA A 188 -3.36 12.50 0.10
C ALA A 188 -2.10 12.93 -0.67
N GLU A 189 -1.16 13.63 -0.03
CA GLU A 189 0.12 14.00 -0.63
C GLU A 189 0.97 12.75 -0.87
N VAL A 190 1.11 11.86 0.12
CA VAL A 190 1.89 10.63 -0.05
C VAL A 190 1.31 9.74 -1.16
N ARG A 191 -0.01 9.65 -1.28
CA ARG A 191 -0.67 8.97 -2.41
C ARG A 191 -0.32 9.60 -3.75
N ARG A 192 -0.28 10.93 -3.87
CA ARG A 192 0.14 11.62 -5.10
C ARG A 192 1.62 11.36 -5.40
N LEU A 193 2.47 11.39 -4.38
CA LEU A 193 3.89 11.01 -4.50
C LEU A 193 4.02 9.58 -5.04
N TRP A 194 3.23 8.65 -4.50
CA TRP A 194 3.22 7.25 -4.93
C TRP A 194 2.62 7.05 -6.34
N GLN A 195 1.68 7.91 -6.77
CA GLN A 195 1.16 7.90 -8.14
C GLN A 195 2.26 8.24 -9.13
N ALA A 196 2.98 9.33 -8.86
CA ALA A 196 4.06 9.78 -9.72
C ALA A 196 5.29 8.87 -9.64
N PHE A 197 5.51 8.19 -8.51
CA PHE A 197 6.65 7.30 -8.33
C PHE A 197 6.65 6.16 -9.36
N GLY A 198 7.65 6.17 -10.23
CA GLY A 198 7.80 5.19 -11.30
C GLY A 198 6.83 5.37 -12.48
N GLY A 199 6.10 6.49 -12.55
CA GLY A 199 5.27 6.86 -13.70
C GLY A 199 5.90 7.97 -14.54
N PRO A 200 5.41 8.23 -15.77
CA PRO A 200 5.90 9.34 -16.60
C PRO A 200 5.62 10.73 -15.98
N GLU A 201 4.67 10.81 -15.03
CA GLU A 201 4.37 12.02 -14.26
C GLU A 201 5.44 12.34 -13.19
N GLN A 202 6.45 11.48 -13.00
CA GLN A 202 7.55 11.68 -12.05
C GLN A 202 8.25 13.03 -12.26
N ASP A 203 8.54 13.40 -13.51
CA ASP A 203 9.24 14.66 -13.84
C ASP A 203 8.39 15.93 -13.60
N GLU A 204 7.06 15.81 -13.70
CA GLU A 204 6.13 16.90 -13.42
C GLU A 204 5.97 17.09 -11.92
N LEU A 205 5.89 15.98 -11.17
CA LEU A 205 5.85 16.01 -9.73
C LEU A 205 7.14 16.61 -9.14
N ILE A 206 8.32 16.14 -9.58
CA ILE A 206 9.63 16.69 -9.22
C ILE A 206 9.65 18.21 -9.42
N ARG A 207 9.17 18.70 -10.57
CA ARG A 207 9.05 20.15 -10.84
C ARG A 207 8.07 20.86 -9.92
N SER A 208 6.89 20.28 -9.68
CA SER A 208 5.86 20.89 -8.84
C SER A 208 6.30 21.03 -7.38
N MET A 209 7.03 20.04 -6.87
CA MET A 209 7.61 20.05 -5.53
C MET A 209 8.78 21.03 -5.42
N GLY A 210 9.66 21.07 -6.41
CA GLY A 210 10.73 22.07 -6.48
C GLY A 210 10.19 23.51 -6.49
N LEU A 211 9.10 23.77 -7.22
CA LEU A 211 8.46 25.08 -7.26
C LEU A 211 7.77 25.46 -5.93
N ALA A 212 7.19 24.49 -5.23
CA ALA A 212 6.61 24.72 -3.91
C ALA A 212 7.69 25.08 -2.87
N ALA A 213 8.84 24.41 -2.91
CA ALA A 213 10.02 24.74 -2.11
C ALA A 213 10.58 26.14 -2.41
N SER A 214 10.59 26.56 -3.69
CA SER A 214 11.05 27.89 -4.07
C SER A 214 10.10 29.01 -3.67
N ARG A 215 8.79 28.73 -3.46
CA ARG A 215 7.82 29.74 -3.00
C ARG A 215 7.80 29.93 -1.49
N SER A 216 8.26 28.95 -0.72
CA SER A 216 8.51 29.11 0.72
C SER A 216 9.76 29.94 1.01
N ALA A 217 10.68 30.05 0.06
CA ALA A 217 11.77 31.02 0.08
C ALA A 217 11.23 32.38 -0.43
N GLY A 218 10.98 33.32 0.47
CA GLY A 218 10.44 34.64 0.13
C GLY A 218 11.34 35.46 -0.81
N PRO A 219 10.82 36.51 -1.45
CA PRO A 219 11.57 37.36 -2.41
C PRO A 219 12.62 38.27 -1.76
N ASP A 220 12.69 38.34 -0.43
CA ASP A 220 13.66 39.18 0.28
C ASP A 220 14.94 38.39 0.52
N GLY A 221 15.82 38.43 -0.48
CA GLY A 221 17.16 37.86 -0.44
C GLY A 221 18.09 38.61 0.50
N GLU A 222 17.88 38.48 1.80
CA GLU A 222 18.96 38.68 2.77
C GLU A 222 19.74 37.38 2.92
N GLU A 223 21.05 37.52 2.74
CA GLU A 223 22.11 36.52 2.82
C GLU A 223 22.20 35.98 4.26
N GLN A 224 21.19 35.21 4.69
CA GLN A 224 21.18 34.49 5.96
C GLN A 224 21.67 33.05 5.75
N ALA A 225 22.46 32.60 6.71
CA ALA A 225 23.18 31.34 6.73
C ALA A 225 22.35 30.17 6.22
N ALA A 226 22.90 29.43 5.24
CA ALA A 226 22.42 28.18 4.66
C ALA A 226 21.20 27.57 5.37
N GLU A 227 20.00 28.04 5.02
CA GLU A 227 18.77 27.41 5.50
C GLU A 227 18.75 25.95 5.02
N PRO A 228 18.31 25.00 5.87
CA PRO A 228 18.21 23.62 5.48
C PRO A 228 17.27 23.51 4.26
N MET A 229 17.74 22.84 3.21
CA MET A 229 16.97 22.60 1.98
C MET A 229 15.55 22.13 2.34
N SER A 230 14.54 22.77 1.74
CA SER A 230 13.14 22.38 1.90
C SER A 230 12.97 20.88 1.61
N PRO A 231 12.19 20.12 2.41
CA PRO A 231 11.93 18.70 2.20
C PRO A 231 11.45 18.36 0.79
N ALA A 232 10.75 19.30 0.14
CA ALA A 232 10.25 19.15 -1.22
C ALA A 232 11.36 19.21 -2.30
N PHE A 233 12.48 19.91 -2.03
CA PHE A 233 13.65 19.93 -2.90
C PHE A 233 14.47 18.64 -2.79
N SER A 234 14.68 18.15 -1.56
CA SER A 234 15.31 16.83 -1.33
C SER A 234 14.49 15.69 -1.93
N ALA A 235 13.17 15.86 -2.04
CA ALA A 235 12.29 14.91 -2.72
C ALA A 235 12.45 14.86 -4.23
N ALA A 236 12.51 16.04 -4.84
CA ALA A 236 12.76 16.17 -6.26
C ALA A 236 14.09 15.49 -6.63
N GLU A 237 15.14 15.73 -5.85
CA GLU A 237 16.47 15.14 -6.07
C GLU A 237 16.52 13.63 -5.80
N ALA A 238 15.91 13.14 -4.71
CA ALA A 238 15.83 11.71 -4.40
C ALA A 238 15.03 10.91 -5.44
N LEU A 239 13.95 11.49 -5.97
CA LEU A 239 13.18 10.91 -7.08
C LEU A 239 13.96 10.95 -8.40
N GLN A 240 14.81 11.94 -8.63
CA GLN A 240 15.65 12.01 -9.82
C GLN A 240 16.83 11.02 -9.76
N MET A 241 17.33 10.73 -8.56
CA MET A 241 18.34 9.69 -8.30
C MET A 241 17.78 8.26 -8.28
N SER A 242 16.44 8.10 -8.22
CA SER A 242 15.79 6.79 -8.12
C SER A 242 15.79 5.98 -9.43
N SER A 243 16.80 6.15 -10.28
CA SER A 243 16.98 5.33 -11.48
C SER A 243 17.24 3.86 -11.06
N GLY A 244 16.14 3.11 -10.95
CA GLY A 244 16.10 1.65 -10.90
C GLY A 244 16.02 0.97 -9.53
N ASN A 245 16.69 1.49 -8.49
CA ASN A 245 16.96 0.66 -7.29
C ASN A 245 16.45 1.18 -5.94
N LEU A 246 15.95 2.42 -5.86
CA LEU A 246 15.42 2.94 -4.58
C LEU A 246 13.97 2.50 -4.39
N ARG A 247 13.63 2.01 -3.19
CA ARG A 247 12.23 1.78 -2.84
C ARG A 247 11.61 3.11 -2.46
N PHE A 248 10.30 3.27 -2.66
CA PHE A 248 9.61 4.49 -2.26
C PHE A 248 9.79 4.83 -0.78
N VAL A 249 9.82 3.82 0.10
CA VAL A 249 10.08 4.04 1.54
C VAL A 249 11.46 4.67 1.79
N ASP A 250 12.46 4.33 0.96
CA ASP A 250 13.79 4.91 1.06
C ASP A 250 13.76 6.38 0.62
N VAL A 251 13.02 6.69 -0.46
CA VAL A 251 12.78 8.07 -0.90
C VAL A 251 12.05 8.87 0.18
N MET A 252 10.96 8.36 0.75
CA MET A 252 10.24 9.05 1.84
C MET A 252 11.11 9.26 3.08
N GLY A 253 11.98 8.29 3.38
CA GLY A 253 12.95 8.39 4.48
C GLY A 253 13.94 9.53 4.27
N MET A 254 14.37 9.77 3.02
CA MET A 254 15.21 10.92 2.66
C MET A 254 14.48 12.26 2.80
N LEU A 255 13.13 12.27 2.71
CA LEU A 255 12.33 13.50 2.85
C LEU A 255 12.05 13.86 4.30
N SER A 256 12.19 12.88 5.20
CA SER A 256 11.97 13.10 6.61
C SER A 256 13.07 14.03 7.14
N PRO A 257 12.72 15.14 7.81
CA PRO A 257 13.73 15.99 8.43
C PRO A 257 14.58 15.18 9.41
N PRO A 258 15.89 15.47 9.52
CA PRO A 258 16.78 14.75 10.43
C PRO A 258 16.25 14.89 11.86
N ALA A 259 16.12 13.77 12.56
CA ALA A 259 15.52 13.69 13.90
C ALA A 259 16.26 14.47 15.00
N HIS A 260 17.31 15.22 14.67
CA HIS A 260 18.20 15.89 15.61
C HIS A 260 17.87 17.36 15.90
N GLU A 261 16.85 17.95 15.28
CA GLU A 261 16.37 19.26 15.72
C GLU A 261 15.46 19.11 16.96
N ALA A 262 16.07 19.43 18.11
CA ALA A 262 15.48 19.39 19.44
C ALA A 262 14.19 20.22 19.50
N GLY A 263 13.04 19.54 19.40
CA GLY A 263 11.70 20.14 19.33
C GLY A 263 10.70 19.27 18.56
N ALA A 264 11.20 18.37 17.70
CA ALA A 264 10.36 17.48 16.88
C ALA A 264 9.60 16.40 17.66
N GLU A 265 10.00 16.05 18.89
CA GLU A 265 9.32 15.01 19.69
C GLU A 265 7.93 15.44 20.19
N GLU A 266 7.72 16.72 20.52
CA GLU A 266 6.40 17.23 20.93
C GLU A 266 5.48 17.53 19.74
N LEU A 267 6.05 17.83 18.57
CA LEU A 267 5.28 18.12 17.35
C LEU A 267 4.74 16.84 16.68
N ARG A 268 5.41 15.69 16.83
CA ARG A 268 5.02 14.42 16.17
C ARG A 268 3.63 13.92 16.58
N PRO A 269 3.25 13.83 17.87
CA PRO A 269 1.90 13.38 18.24
C PRO A 269 0.79 14.31 17.76
N ARG A 270 1.03 15.64 17.79
CA ARG A 270 0.06 16.65 17.33
C ARG A 270 -0.07 16.68 15.81
N ALA A 271 1.03 16.52 15.08
CA ALA A 271 1.02 16.38 13.62
C ALA A 271 0.28 15.10 13.22
N VAL A 272 0.62 13.96 13.84
CA VAL A 272 -0.05 12.67 13.59
C VAL A 272 -1.54 12.76 13.90
N ALA A 273 -1.94 13.39 15.00
CA ALA A 273 -3.36 13.56 15.34
C ALA A 273 -4.14 14.41 14.32
N ARG A 274 -3.50 15.41 13.69
CA ARG A 274 -4.09 16.21 12.60
C ARG A 274 -4.22 15.47 11.28
N MET A 275 -3.51 14.35 11.14
CA MET A 275 -3.46 13.55 9.90
C MET A 275 -4.41 12.37 9.95
N TRP A 276 -4.96 12.05 11.11
CA TRP A 276 -5.97 11.00 11.21
C TRP A 276 -7.20 11.40 10.41
N THR A 277 -7.67 10.48 9.58
CA THR A 277 -8.92 10.60 8.85
C THR A 277 -10.08 10.05 9.70
N ALA A 278 -11.32 10.29 9.27
CA ALA A 278 -12.48 9.64 9.86
C ALA A 278 -12.36 8.11 9.79
N TRP A 279 -11.67 7.59 8.77
CA TRP A 279 -11.43 6.16 8.62
C TRP A 279 -10.43 5.63 9.65
N ASP A 280 -9.31 6.33 9.88
CA ASP A 280 -8.32 5.94 10.89
C ASP A 280 -8.94 5.87 12.28
N LEU A 281 -9.78 6.85 12.61
CA LEU A 281 -10.52 6.87 13.86
C LEU A 281 -11.51 5.70 13.96
N ARG A 282 -12.27 5.39 12.90
CA ARG A 282 -13.17 4.22 12.90
C ARG A 282 -12.39 2.92 13.11
N ARG A 283 -11.26 2.77 12.45
CA ARG A 283 -10.39 1.60 12.60
C ARG A 283 -9.83 1.51 14.02
N ALA A 284 -9.37 2.63 14.59
CA ALA A 284 -8.90 2.70 15.97
C ALA A 284 -10.01 2.29 16.96
N LEU A 285 -11.24 2.79 16.79
CA LEU A 285 -12.39 2.45 17.63
C LEU A 285 -12.76 0.95 17.55
N LEU A 286 -12.68 0.35 16.36
CA LEU A 286 -12.89 -1.10 16.20
C LEU A 286 -11.78 -1.92 16.88
N ILE A 287 -10.53 -1.46 16.83
CA ILE A 287 -9.40 -2.09 17.53
C ILE A 287 -9.61 -2.00 19.05
N MET A 288 -10.16 -0.88 19.54
CA MET A 288 -10.60 -0.69 20.93
C MET A 288 -11.81 -1.54 21.33
N ARG A 289 -12.28 -2.43 20.43
CA ARG A 289 -13.40 -3.35 20.63
C ARG A 289 -14.75 -2.69 20.88
N LEU A 290 -14.94 -1.48 20.36
CA LEU A 290 -16.28 -0.89 20.29
C LEU A 290 -17.16 -1.66 19.28
N PRO A 291 -18.47 -1.83 19.55
CA PRO A 291 -19.35 -2.55 18.63
C PRO A 291 -19.38 -1.90 17.24
N LYS A 292 -19.28 -2.70 16.18
CA LYS A 292 -19.32 -2.21 14.78
C LYS A 292 -20.55 -1.33 14.48
N PRO A 293 -21.78 -1.67 14.92
CA PRO A 293 -22.95 -0.81 14.70
C PRO A 293 -22.80 0.57 15.37
N PHE A 294 -22.16 0.62 16.54
CA PHE A 294 -21.90 1.88 17.23
C PHE A 294 -20.87 2.73 16.47
N VAL A 295 -19.74 2.14 16.06
CA VAL A 295 -18.73 2.87 15.27
C VAL A 295 -19.30 3.38 13.94
N GLN A 296 -20.19 2.60 13.30
CA GLN A 296 -20.89 3.01 12.09
C GLN A 296 -21.91 4.12 12.30
N SER A 297 -22.47 4.24 13.52
CA SER A 297 -23.38 5.35 13.86
C SER A 297 -22.68 6.70 13.99
N LEU A 298 -21.34 6.71 14.16
CA LEU A 298 -20.53 7.92 14.23
C LEU A 298 -20.28 8.44 12.80
N SER A 299 -21.02 9.49 12.46
CA SER A 299 -21.15 10.01 11.11
C SER A 299 -20.12 11.09 10.80
N THR A 300 -19.64 11.80 11.81
CA THR A 300 -18.70 12.92 11.65
C THR A 300 -17.31 12.60 12.22
N PHE A 301 -16.28 13.26 11.70
CA PHE A 301 -14.92 13.19 12.25
C PHE A 301 -14.86 13.60 13.73
N GLN A 302 -15.61 14.64 14.11
CA GLN A 302 -15.65 15.13 15.49
C GLN A 302 -16.26 14.10 16.44
N GLU A 303 -17.33 13.40 16.05
CA GLU A 303 -17.91 12.31 16.86
C GLU A 303 -16.92 11.17 17.06
N LEU A 304 -16.22 10.80 15.99
CA LEU A 304 -15.20 9.76 16.00
C LEU A 304 -14.00 10.14 16.89
N ALA A 305 -13.46 11.33 16.70
CA ALA A 305 -12.33 11.85 17.46
C ALA A 305 -12.68 11.98 18.94
N ARG A 306 -13.86 12.54 19.23
CA ARG A 306 -14.39 12.64 20.59
C ARG A 306 -14.52 11.29 21.24
N THR A 307 -15.06 10.29 20.54
CA THR A 307 -15.19 8.92 21.08
C THR A 307 -13.82 8.32 21.42
N VAL A 308 -12.79 8.54 20.57
CA VAL A 308 -11.42 8.10 20.85
C VAL A 308 -10.86 8.80 22.09
N VAL A 309 -11.01 10.12 22.18
CA VAL A 309 -10.55 10.94 23.32
C VAL A 309 -11.25 10.52 24.63
N GLU A 310 -12.57 10.31 24.58
CA GLU A 310 -13.37 9.84 25.70
C GLU A 310 -12.97 8.42 26.14
N TYR A 311 -12.71 7.51 25.19
CA TYR A 311 -12.25 6.15 25.48
C TYR A 311 -10.94 6.13 26.27
N PHE A 312 -10.01 7.05 25.96
CA PHE A 312 -8.76 7.21 26.70
C PHE A 312 -8.87 8.04 27.98
N GLY A 313 -10.08 8.49 28.37
CA GLY A 313 -10.31 9.25 29.59
C GLY A 313 -9.72 10.66 29.56
N MET A 314 -9.49 11.23 28.38
CA MET A 314 -8.89 12.57 28.23
C MET A 314 -9.93 13.71 28.28
N GLY A 315 -11.20 13.40 28.49
CA GLY A 315 -12.36 14.27 28.21
C GLY A 315 -12.72 15.38 29.21
N ASP A 316 -11.86 15.80 30.13
CA ASP A 316 -12.24 16.85 31.12
C ASP A 316 -11.19 17.93 31.39
N ARG A 317 -10.16 18.04 30.54
CA ARG A 317 -9.27 19.21 30.54
C ARG A 317 -9.59 20.06 29.32
N GLY A 318 -10.26 21.19 29.57
CA GLY A 318 -10.87 22.05 28.57
C GLY A 318 -9.99 22.37 27.35
N THR A 319 -10.70 22.67 26.26
CA THR A 319 -10.23 23.12 24.94
C THR A 319 -9.46 22.08 24.11
N LEU A 320 -10.23 21.32 23.31
CA LEU A 320 -9.79 20.84 22.00
C LEU A 320 -9.86 22.02 21.03
N GLU A 321 -8.83 22.87 21.02
CA GLU A 321 -8.49 23.78 19.91
C GLU A 321 -7.31 23.21 19.10
#